data_AF-A0A5P8WG86-F1
#
_entry.id   AF-A0A5P8WG86-F1
#
_cell.length_a   1.000
_cell.length_b   1.000
_cell.length_c   1.000
_cell.angle_alpha   90.00
_cell.angle_beta   90.00
_cell.angle_gamma   90.00
#
_symmetry.space_group_name_H-M   'P 1'
#
loop_
_entity.id
_entity.type
_entity.pdbx_description
1 polymer ?
#
loop_
_entity_poly.entity_id
_entity_poly.type
_entity_poly.pdbx_seq_one_letter_code
_entity_poly.pdbx_strand_id
1 'polypeptide(L)'
;MGLKTLSNQKTEHQVLPEQALVLPLEKVGIADIPIVGGKNASLGEMIQQLKSKGVKVPTGFATTAEAYRYFVEAAGLEAQLRLVFADLDIEDMNNLRQRGKQARSLMLQTPFPQEFRTYALYKITILCTNVNTLFQAFVYHP
;
A
#
# COMPACT_ATOMS: atom_id res chain seq x y z
N MET A 1 -15.88 -46.73 -22.66
CA MET A 1 -16.79 -46.02 -21.74
C MET A 1 -15.95 -44.96 -21.04
N GLY A 2 -16.17 -43.69 -21.42
CA GLY A 2 -15.20 -42.60 -21.28
C GLY A 2 -15.01 -42.04 -19.87
N LEU A 3 -13.82 -41.48 -19.69
CA LEU A 3 -13.35 -40.67 -18.56
C LEU A 3 -14.29 -39.47 -18.30
N LYS A 4 -14.63 -39.23 -17.03
CA LYS A 4 -14.96 -37.89 -16.52
C LYS A 4 -14.20 -37.62 -15.23
N THR A 5 -13.08 -36.94 -15.43
CA THR A 5 -12.50 -35.88 -14.63
C THR A 5 -13.49 -35.20 -13.66
N LEU A 6 -13.14 -35.17 -12.38
CA LEU A 6 -13.49 -34.07 -11.47
C LEU A 6 -12.21 -33.65 -10.73
N SER A 7 -11.53 -32.69 -11.37
CA SER A 7 -10.54 -31.81 -10.78
C SER A 7 -11.19 -31.09 -9.59
N ASN A 8 -10.74 -31.39 -8.37
CA ASN A 8 -11.12 -30.62 -7.18
C ASN A 8 -10.14 -29.47 -7.00
N GLN A 9 -10.30 -28.42 -7.81
CA GLN A 9 -9.63 -27.13 -7.65
C GLN A 9 -10.51 -26.19 -6.82
N LYS A 10 -10.31 -26.19 -5.50
CA LYS A 10 -10.59 -25.10 -4.55
C LYS A 10 -9.49 -25.24 -3.50
N THR A 11 -8.55 -24.32 -3.28
CA THR A 11 -8.76 -22.89 -3.07
C THR A 11 -7.41 -22.20 -3.33
N GLU A 12 -7.27 -21.51 -4.47
CA GLU A 12 -6.29 -20.43 -4.57
C GLU A 12 -6.81 -19.31 -3.65
N HIS A 13 -6.05 -18.98 -2.61
CA HIS A 13 -6.36 -17.91 -1.69
C HIS A 13 -6.40 -16.58 -2.45
N GLN A 14 -7.56 -16.20 -2.95
CA GLN A 14 -7.85 -14.85 -3.41
C GLN A 14 -7.84 -13.95 -2.18
N VAL A 15 -6.68 -13.32 -1.90
CA VAL A 15 -6.58 -12.26 -0.89
C VAL A 15 -7.52 -11.15 -1.34
N LEU A 16 -8.57 -10.90 -0.57
CA LEU A 16 -9.50 -9.80 -0.84
C LEU A 16 -8.72 -8.47 -0.81
N PRO A 17 -9.01 -7.50 -1.70
CA PRO A 17 -8.26 -6.23 -1.79
C PRO A 17 -8.15 -5.50 -0.45
N GLU A 18 -9.13 -5.69 0.42
CA GLU A 18 -9.23 -5.10 1.76
C GLU A 18 -8.15 -5.59 2.73
N GLN A 19 -7.59 -6.78 2.52
CA GLN A 19 -6.56 -7.40 3.38
C GLN A 19 -5.15 -7.25 2.80
N ALA A 20 -5.03 -6.72 1.59
CA ALA A 20 -3.73 -6.50 0.98
C ALA A 20 -3.04 -5.30 1.64
N LEU A 21 -1.82 -5.48 2.15
CA LEU A 21 -1.04 -4.37 2.73
C LEU A 21 -0.46 -3.43 1.66
N VAL A 22 -0.30 -3.93 0.43
CA VAL A 22 0.16 -3.15 -0.73
C VAL A 22 -0.60 -3.53 -1.99
N LEU A 23 -0.86 -2.54 -2.84
CA LEU A 23 -1.54 -2.69 -4.13
C LEU A 23 -0.72 -2.06 -5.25
N PRO A 24 -0.72 -2.61 -6.48
CA PRO A 24 -0.10 -1.97 -7.65
C PRO A 24 -0.83 -0.67 -7.99
N LEU A 25 -0.09 0.40 -8.29
CA LEU A 25 -0.69 1.70 -8.61
C LEU A 25 -1.56 1.67 -9.87
N GLU A 26 -1.28 0.78 -10.83
CA GLU A 26 -2.07 0.65 -12.06
C GLU A 26 -3.42 -0.06 -11.85
N LYS A 27 -3.65 -0.57 -10.63
CA LYS A 27 -4.85 -1.33 -10.25
C LYS A 27 -5.73 -0.60 -9.25
N VAL A 28 -5.41 0.65 -8.92
CA VAL A 28 -6.20 1.49 -8.01
C VAL A 28 -6.71 2.73 -8.72
N GLY A 29 -7.90 3.18 -8.35
CA GLY A 29 -8.55 4.37 -8.90
C GLY A 29 -9.36 5.13 -7.86
N ILE A 30 -10.23 6.03 -8.30
CA ILE A 30 -11.05 6.87 -7.40
C ILE A 30 -11.96 6.02 -6.49
N ALA A 31 -12.41 4.86 -6.96
CA ALA A 31 -13.21 3.92 -6.15
C ALA A 31 -12.44 3.39 -4.93
N ASP A 32 -11.11 3.38 -4.97
CA ASP A 32 -10.24 2.82 -3.95
C ASP A 32 -9.75 3.86 -2.93
N ILE A 33 -10.29 5.09 -2.94
CA ILE A 33 -9.97 6.12 -1.95
C ILE A 33 -10.05 5.61 -0.50
N PRO A 34 -11.08 4.82 -0.10
CA PRO A 34 -11.12 4.26 1.26
C PRO A 34 -9.97 3.30 1.59
N ILE A 35 -9.36 2.69 0.58
CA ILE A 35 -8.33 1.66 0.72
C ILE A 35 -6.93 2.26 0.64
N VAL A 36 -6.65 3.16 -0.32
CA VAL A 36 -5.31 3.68 -0.58
C VAL A 36 -5.16 5.19 -0.35
N GLY A 37 -6.26 5.88 -0.07
CA GLY A 37 -6.30 7.34 0.10
C GLY A 37 -6.32 8.12 -1.21
N GLY A 38 -6.74 9.38 -1.14
CA GLY A 38 -6.98 10.24 -2.31
C GLY A 38 -5.77 10.46 -3.22
N LYS A 39 -4.55 10.52 -2.67
CA LYS A 39 -3.33 10.75 -3.46
C LYS A 39 -2.99 9.55 -4.34
N ASN A 40 -3.00 8.35 -3.75
CA ASN A 40 -2.70 7.11 -4.46
C ASN A 40 -3.79 6.78 -5.48
N ALA A 41 -5.05 6.97 -5.11
CA ALA A 41 -6.19 6.84 -6.03
C ALA A 41 -6.07 7.78 -7.24
N SER A 42 -5.75 9.06 -7.01
CA SER A 42 -5.58 10.05 -8.09
C SER A 42 -4.41 9.70 -9.00
N LEU A 43 -3.29 9.24 -8.43
CA LEU A 43 -2.13 8.82 -9.21
C LEU A 43 -2.44 7.55 -10.03
N GLY A 44 -3.14 6.59 -9.45
CA GLY A 44 -3.60 5.39 -10.14
C GLY A 44 -4.52 5.72 -11.31
N GLU A 45 -5.47 6.64 -11.13
CA GLU A 45 -6.28 7.11 -12.27
C GLU A 45 -5.45 7.79 -13.35
N MET A 46 -4.49 8.62 -12.96
CA MET A 46 -3.61 9.26 -13.94
C MET A 46 -2.86 8.20 -14.77
N ILE A 47 -2.37 7.14 -14.14
CA ILE A 47 -1.70 6.03 -14.85
C ILE A 47 -2.68 5.34 -15.80
N GLN A 48 -3.89 4.99 -15.35
CA GLN A 48 -4.88 4.28 -16.17
C GLN A 48 -5.34 5.12 -17.38
N GLN A 49 -5.67 6.39 -17.15
CA GLN A 49 -6.24 7.27 -18.17
C GLN A 49 -5.19 7.79 -19.17
N LEU A 50 -3.98 8.10 -18.70
CA LEU A 50 -2.96 8.75 -19.54
C LEU A 50 -2.08 7.76 -20.31
N LYS A 51 -2.00 6.50 -19.86
CA LYS A 51 -1.27 5.43 -20.58
C LYS A 51 -1.78 5.24 -22.01
N SER A 52 -3.09 5.29 -22.21
CA SER A 52 -3.71 5.20 -23.55
C SER A 52 -3.39 6.38 -24.46
N LYS A 53 -2.97 7.52 -23.87
CA LYS A 53 -2.62 8.77 -24.57
C LYS A 53 -1.11 8.90 -24.80
N GLY A 54 -0.34 7.85 -24.54
CA GLY A 54 1.12 7.83 -24.73
C GLY A 54 1.92 8.60 -23.67
N VAL A 55 1.26 9.14 -22.64
CA VAL A 55 1.93 9.85 -21.55
C VAL A 55 2.45 8.84 -20.53
N LYS A 56 3.75 8.91 -20.23
CA LYS A 56 4.41 8.02 -19.28
C LYS A 56 4.31 8.60 -17.87
N VAL A 57 3.51 7.96 -17.03
CA VAL A 57 3.46 8.22 -15.58
C VAL A 57 4.25 7.10 -14.88
N PRO A 58 5.17 7.42 -13.94
CA PRO A 58 5.88 6.40 -13.19
C PRO A 58 4.93 5.47 -12.46
N THR A 59 5.19 4.17 -12.56
CA THR A 59 4.46 3.15 -11.81
C THR A 59 5.10 2.88 -10.44
N GLY A 60 4.42 2.11 -9.61
CA GLY A 60 4.88 1.68 -8.29
C GLY A 60 3.78 0.95 -7.54
N PHE A 61 3.77 1.12 -6.22
CA PHE A 61 2.79 0.51 -5.32
C PHE A 61 2.26 1.54 -4.33
N ALA A 62 1.05 1.30 -3.84
CA ALA A 62 0.44 2.03 -2.75
C ALA A 62 0.34 1.12 -1.52
N THR A 63 0.74 1.62 -0.35
CA THR A 63 0.36 1.03 0.93
C THR A 63 -1.12 1.29 1.20
N THR A 64 -1.82 0.32 1.76
CA THR A 64 -3.24 0.48 2.10
C THR A 64 -3.44 1.13 3.48
N ALA A 65 -4.66 1.59 3.76
CA ALA A 65 -5.07 2.02 5.09
C ALA A 65 -4.93 0.88 6.10
N GLU A 66 -5.14 -0.37 5.66
CA GLU A 66 -4.97 -1.55 6.49
C GLU A 66 -3.51 -1.80 6.87
N ALA A 67 -2.58 -1.60 5.93
CA ALA A 67 -1.14 -1.58 6.23
C ALA A 67 -0.78 -0.60 7.34
N TYR A 68 -1.36 0.59 7.30
CA TYR A 68 -1.13 1.61 8.31
C TYR A 68 -1.72 1.21 9.68
N ARG A 69 -2.96 0.69 9.72
CA ARG A 69 -3.60 0.21 10.96
C ARG A 69 -2.79 -0.92 11.60
N TYR A 70 -2.42 -1.92 10.79
CA TYR A 70 -1.58 -3.03 11.23
C TYR A 70 -0.27 -2.53 11.84
N PHE A 71 0.41 -1.58 11.19
CA PHE A 71 1.65 -0.99 11.72
C PHE A 71 1.43 -0.32 13.07
N VAL A 72 0.38 0.50 13.20
CA VAL A 72 0.07 1.24 14.43
C VAL A 72 -0.27 0.28 15.58
N GLU A 73 -1.03 -0.76 15.31
CA GLU A 73 -1.43 -1.76 16.30
C GLU A 73 -0.25 -2.65 16.71
N ALA A 74 0.41 -3.30 15.75
CA ALA A 74 1.49 -4.25 16.00
C ALA A 74 2.72 -3.60 16.64
N ALA A 75 2.96 -2.30 16.38
CA ALA A 75 4.05 -1.56 17.01
C ALA A 75 3.64 -0.90 18.35
N GLY A 76 2.40 -1.07 18.82
CA GLY A 76 1.91 -0.47 20.07
C GLY A 76 1.92 1.06 20.05
N LEU A 77 1.83 1.66 18.86
CA LEU A 77 1.88 3.11 18.67
C LEU A 77 0.61 3.80 19.13
N GLU A 78 -0.52 3.11 19.04
CA GLU A 78 -1.82 3.68 19.33
C GLU A 78 -1.91 4.24 20.76
N ALA A 79 -1.44 3.47 21.75
CA ALA A 79 -1.42 3.90 23.15
C ALA A 79 -0.47 5.09 23.37
N GLN A 80 0.69 5.08 22.72
CA GLN A 80 1.67 6.15 22.83
C GLN A 80 1.18 7.45 22.19
N LEU A 81 0.54 7.37 21.02
CA LEU A 81 -0.06 8.51 20.34
C LEU A 81 -1.22 9.10 21.16
N ARG A 82 -2.07 8.24 21.77
CA ARG A 82 -3.11 8.71 22.70
C ARG A 82 -2.53 9.56 23.84
N LEU A 83 -1.40 9.15 24.41
CA LEU A 83 -0.72 9.94 25.45
C LEU A 83 -0.17 11.27 24.92
N VAL A 84 0.41 11.26 23.71
CA VAL A 84 0.90 12.50 23.07
C VAL A 84 -0.23 13.49 22.85
N PHE A 85 -1.42 13.01 22.49
CA PHE A 85 -2.58 13.84 22.17
C PHE A 85 -3.55 14.08 23.34
N ALA A 86 -3.26 13.58 24.54
CA ALA A 86 -4.18 13.64 25.69
C ALA A 86 -4.58 15.07 26.09
N ASP A 87 -3.69 16.03 25.88
CA ASP A 87 -3.84 17.46 26.14
C ASP A 87 -3.59 18.30 24.87
N LEU A 88 -3.92 17.72 23.70
CA LEU A 88 -3.87 18.44 22.44
C LEU A 88 -4.92 19.55 22.43
N ASP A 89 -4.47 20.78 22.30
CA ASP A 89 -5.31 21.95 22.05
C ASP A 89 -5.09 22.44 20.62
N ILE A 90 -6.17 22.48 19.84
CA ILE A 90 -6.13 22.89 18.42
C ILE A 90 -6.17 24.41 18.24
N GLU A 91 -6.58 25.16 19.26
CA GLU A 91 -6.59 26.63 19.24
C GLU A 91 -5.24 27.20 19.70
N ASP A 92 -4.44 26.42 20.45
CA ASP A 92 -3.05 26.74 20.78
C ASP A 92 -2.08 26.19 19.71
N MET A 93 -1.67 27.09 18.80
CA MET A 93 -0.73 26.79 17.73
C MET A 93 0.63 26.25 18.23
N ASN A 94 1.10 26.64 19.41
CA ASN A 94 2.35 26.13 19.97
C ASN A 94 2.18 24.70 20.48
N ASN A 95 1.11 24.43 21.24
CA ASN A 95 0.75 23.09 21.67
C ASN A 95 0.60 22.15 20.46
N LEU A 96 -0.22 22.52 19.47
CA LEU A 96 -0.45 21.76 18.25
C LEU A 96 0.86 21.42 17.52
N ARG A 97 1.75 22.40 17.36
CA ARG A 97 3.07 22.20 16.73
C ARG A 97 3.94 21.23 17.54
N GLN A 98 3.95 21.35 18.86
CA GLN A 98 4.71 20.49 19.75
C GLN A 98 4.22 19.05 19.69
N ARG A 99 2.91 18.82 19.81
CA ARG A 99 2.31 17.47 19.75
C ARG A 99 2.46 16.83 18.38
N GLY A 100 2.25 17.61 17.32
CA GLY A 100 2.50 17.15 15.95
C GLY A 100 3.97 16.80 15.67
N LYS A 101 4.92 17.48 16.33
CA LYS A 101 6.34 17.09 16.26
C LYS A 101 6.59 15.77 16.99
N GLN A 102 6.08 15.63 18.22
CA GLN A 102 6.24 14.40 19.01
C GLN A 102 5.64 13.19 18.31
N ALA A 103 4.41 13.30 17.79
CA ALA A 103 3.76 12.21 17.06
C ALA A 103 4.54 11.80 15.81
N ARG A 104 5.04 12.76 15.01
CA ARG A 104 5.89 12.46 13.85
C ARG A 104 7.21 11.81 14.23
N SER A 105 7.87 12.30 15.27
CA SER A 105 9.11 11.71 15.78
C SER A 105 8.88 10.27 16.23
N LEU A 106 7.79 10.00 16.95
CA LEU A 106 7.42 8.67 17.39
C LEU A 106 7.20 7.72 16.21
N MET A 107 6.44 8.14 15.19
CA MET A 107 6.23 7.36 13.97
C MET A 107 7.54 7.04 13.24
N LEU A 108 8.43 8.04 13.10
CA LEU A 108 9.70 7.89 12.35
C LEU A 108 10.73 7.01 13.08
N GLN A 109 10.70 6.98 14.42
CA GLN A 109 11.62 6.18 15.23
C GLN A 109 11.14 4.75 15.43
N THR A 110 9.87 4.48 15.15
CA THR A 110 9.29 3.16 15.35
C THR A 110 9.63 2.24 14.18
N PRO A 111 10.34 1.12 14.42
CA PRO A 111 10.66 0.18 13.36
C PRO A 111 9.39 -0.52 12.87
N PHE A 112 9.33 -0.82 11.57
CA PHE A 112 8.28 -1.67 11.02
C PHE A 112 8.33 -3.07 11.68
N PRO A 113 7.18 -3.63 12.09
CA PRO A 113 7.04 -5.03 12.49
C PRO A 113 7.64 -5.97 11.44
N GLN A 114 8.25 -7.07 11.89
CA GLN A 114 9.00 -7.96 11.01
C GLN A 114 8.11 -8.60 9.93
N GLU A 115 6.86 -8.91 10.26
CA GLU A 115 5.87 -9.46 9.36
C GLU A 115 5.50 -8.43 8.28
N PHE A 116 5.31 -7.17 8.67
CA PHE A 116 5.05 -6.08 7.74
C PHE A 116 6.22 -5.91 6.76
N ARG A 117 7.45 -5.87 7.29
CA ARG A 117 8.67 -5.75 6.49
C ARG A 117 8.79 -6.90 5.50
N THR A 118 8.59 -8.13 5.96
CA THR A 118 8.66 -9.34 5.12
C THR A 118 7.61 -9.30 4.02
N TYR A 119 6.35 -8.99 4.35
CA TYR A 119 5.26 -8.94 3.38
C TYR A 119 5.47 -7.82 2.35
N ALA A 120 5.81 -6.61 2.80
CA ALA A 120 6.07 -5.47 1.94
C ALA A 120 7.23 -5.76 0.98
N LEU A 121 8.36 -6.28 1.50
CA LEU A 121 9.51 -6.65 0.67
C LEU A 121 9.16 -7.73 -0.34
N TYR A 122 8.46 -8.80 0.07
CA TYR A 122 8.03 -9.87 -0.84
C TYR A 122 7.17 -9.34 -2.00
N LYS A 123 6.19 -8.48 -1.69
CA LYS A 123 5.33 -7.88 -2.72
C LYS A 123 6.09 -6.89 -3.60
N ILE A 124 6.98 -6.08 -3.05
CA ILE A 124 7.87 -5.19 -3.82
C ILE A 124 8.74 -6.02 -4.78
N THR A 125 9.32 -7.13 -4.33
CA THR A 125 10.11 -8.02 -5.18
C THR A 125 9.28 -8.55 -6.34
N ILE A 126 8.08 -9.08 -6.10
CA ILE A 126 7.20 -9.57 -7.18
C ILE A 126 6.89 -8.47 -8.19
N LEU A 127 6.58 -7.25 -7.72
CA LEU A 127 6.32 -6.12 -8.59
C LEU A 127 7.54 -5.78 -9.44
N CYS A 128 8.72 -5.61 -8.83
CA CYS A 128 9.97 -5.33 -9.55
C CYS A 128 10.32 -6.42 -10.58
N THR A 129 10.05 -7.68 -10.28
CA THR A 129 10.30 -8.80 -11.21
C THR A 129 9.39 -8.72 -12.45
N ASN A 130 8.14 -8.28 -12.28
CA ASN A 130 7.19 -8.03 -13.37
C ASN A 130 7.56 -6.79 -14.22
N VAL A 131 8.20 -5.77 -13.64
CA VAL A 131 8.71 -4.62 -14.42
C VAL A 131 9.93 -5.01 -15.27
N ASN A 132 10.79 -5.91 -14.77
CA ASN A 132 11.98 -6.34 -15.51
C ASN A 132 11.63 -7.24 -16.72
N THR A 133 10.55 -8.03 -16.63
CA THR A 133 10.05 -8.81 -17.78
C THR A 133 9.55 -7.91 -18.91
N LEU A 134 8.95 -6.76 -18.59
CA LEU A 134 8.57 -5.74 -19.58
C LEU A 134 9.79 -5.05 -20.20
N PHE A 135 10.89 -4.89 -19.47
CA PHE A 135 12.13 -4.32 -19.99
C PHE A 135 12.84 -5.27 -20.98
N GLN A 136 12.84 -6.58 -20.71
CA GLN A 136 13.36 -7.56 -21.67
C GLN A 136 12.48 -7.70 -22.92
N ALA A 137 11.15 -7.63 -22.78
CA ALA A 137 10.23 -7.65 -23.93
C ALA A 137 10.35 -6.40 -24.82
N PHE A 138 10.78 -5.25 -24.28
CA PHE A 138 10.97 -4.01 -25.05
C PHE A 138 12.35 -3.89 -25.73
N VAL A 139 13.36 -4.62 -25.23
CA VAL A 139 14.73 -4.59 -25.77
C VAL A 139 14.98 -5.73 -26.77
N TYR A 140 14.16 -6.79 -26.79
CA TYR A 140 14.32 -7.98 -27.65
C TYR A 140 13.19 -8.20 -28.67
N HIS A 141 12.58 -7.14 -29.21
CA HIS A 141 11.79 -7.27 -30.43
C HIS A 141 12.57 -6.67 -31.62
N PRO A 142 12.99 -7.47 -32.62
CA PRO A 142 13.64 -6.98 -33.83
C PRO A 142 12.69 -6.18 -34.74
#